data_AF-A0A1C6J6C2-F1
#
_entry.id   AF-A0A1C6J6C2-F1
#
_cell.length_a   1.000
_cell.length_b   1.000
_cell.length_c   1.000
_cell.angle_alpha   90.00
_cell.angle_beta   90.00
_cell.angle_gamma   90.00
#
_symmetry.space_group_name_H-M   'P 1'
#
loop_
_entity.id
_entity.type
_entity.pdbx_description
1 polymer ?
#
loop_
_entity_poly.entity_id
_entity_poly.type
_entity_poly.pdbx_seq_one_letter_code
_entity_poly.pdbx_strand_id
1 'polypeptide(L)'
;MRDKLNARQKKFAEYYAQSGNAAESAVKAGYSAKYANTNASKLLQNTTIANYIKELSEKLKDERIMTAKDRQVLLSDIARDDENEPNDRIKAVDTLNKMTGEYTVKVDAKVEQSEKLADVFKQLGGEGLSE
;
A
#
# COMPACT_ATOMS: atom_id res chain seq x y z
N MET A 1 -24.25 -20.42 -4.77
CA MET A 1 -23.45 -20.18 -3.55
C MET A 1 -22.00 -20.09 -3.98
N ARG A 2 -21.22 -19.10 -3.52
CA ARG A 2 -19.75 -19.17 -3.67
C ARG A 2 -19.30 -20.29 -2.74
N ASP A 3 -18.77 -21.38 -3.28
CA ASP A 3 -18.30 -22.50 -2.47
C ASP A 3 -17.24 -21.98 -1.49
N LYS A 4 -17.54 -22.08 -0.19
CA LYS A 4 -16.64 -21.61 0.86
C LYS A 4 -15.48 -22.58 0.99
N LEU A 5 -14.25 -22.07 1.05
CA LEU A 5 -13.06 -22.90 1.29
C LEU A 5 -13.21 -23.71 2.56
N ASN A 6 -12.92 -25.01 2.46
CA ASN A 6 -12.78 -25.84 3.65
C ASN A 6 -11.43 -25.57 4.34
N ALA A 7 -11.31 -25.99 5.61
CA ALA A 7 -10.13 -25.74 6.43
C ALA A 7 -8.83 -26.28 5.80
N ARG A 8 -8.90 -27.41 5.08
CA ARG A 8 -7.72 -28.03 4.44
C ARG A 8 -7.27 -27.24 3.22
N GLN A 9 -8.21 -26.79 2.39
CA GLN A 9 -7.93 -25.95 1.23
C GLN A 9 -7.38 -24.59 1.65
N LYS A 10 -7.90 -24.02 2.76
CA LYS A 10 -7.38 -22.79 3.34
C LYS A 10 -5.91 -22.94 3.77
N LYS A 11 -5.58 -23.98 4.52
CA LYS A 11 -4.20 -24.29 4.92
C LYS A 11 -3.29 -24.50 3.71
N PHE A 12 -3.76 -25.21 2.69
CA PHE A 12 -3.01 -25.40 1.45
C PHE A 12 -2.66 -24.06 0.80
N ALA A 13 -3.64 -23.17 0.64
CA ALA A 13 -3.44 -21.84 0.07
C ALA A 13 -2.45 -21.00 0.90
N GLU A 14 -2.56 -21.03 2.23
CA GLU A 14 -1.65 -20.32 3.14
C GLU A 14 -0.19 -20.81 3.02
N TYR A 15 0.03 -22.13 2.99
CA TYR A 15 1.38 -22.69 2.79
C TYR A 15 1.92 -22.43 1.38
N TYR A 16 1.05 -22.49 0.37
CA TYR A 16 1.45 -22.26 -1.02
C TYR A 16 1.83 -20.80 -1.26
N ALA A 17 1.08 -19.84 -0.71
CA ALA A 17 1.39 -18.42 -0.81
C ALA A 17 2.77 -18.07 -0.22
N GLN A 18 3.23 -18.83 0.78
CA GLN A 18 4.55 -18.64 1.40
C GLN A 18 5.69 -19.36 0.65
N SER A 19 5.45 -20.60 0.21
CA SER A 19 6.52 -21.47 -0.30
C SER A 19 6.61 -21.57 -1.82
N GLY A 20 5.52 -21.27 -2.55
CA GLY A 20 5.40 -21.53 -3.98
C GLY A 20 5.40 -23.02 -4.38
N ASN A 21 5.52 -23.95 -3.42
CA ASN A 21 5.61 -25.38 -3.68
C ASN A 21 4.26 -26.06 -3.40
N ALA A 22 3.57 -26.49 -4.46
CA ALA A 22 2.23 -27.05 -4.37
C ALA A 22 2.20 -28.42 -3.68
N ALA A 23 3.14 -29.32 -3.99
CA ALA A 23 3.16 -30.66 -3.41
C ALA A 23 3.44 -30.58 -1.90
N GLU A 24 4.46 -29.83 -1.50
CA GLU A 24 4.82 -29.64 -0.10
C GLU A 24 3.69 -28.96 0.68
N SER A 25 3.06 -27.92 0.10
CA SER A 25 1.93 -27.22 0.71
C SER A 25 0.73 -28.15 0.92
N ALA A 26 0.47 -29.05 -0.03
CA ALA A 26 -0.60 -30.04 0.11
C ALA A 26 -0.30 -31.05 1.22
N VAL A 27 0.95 -31.53 1.34
CA VAL A 27 1.35 -32.40 2.45
C VAL A 27 1.19 -31.70 3.79
N LYS A 28 1.71 -30.47 3.93
CA LYS A 28 1.58 -29.66 5.15
C LYS A 28 0.13 -29.34 5.52
N ALA A 29 -0.74 -29.16 4.51
CA ALA A 29 -2.16 -28.97 4.73
C ALA A 29 -2.90 -30.24 5.20
N GLY A 30 -2.26 -31.41 5.15
CA GLY A 30 -2.84 -32.69 5.61
C GLY A 30 -3.43 -33.54 4.48
N TYR A 31 -3.03 -33.32 3.23
CA TYR A 31 -3.24 -34.29 2.16
C TYR A 31 -2.17 -35.38 2.21
N SER A 32 -2.51 -36.59 1.76
CA SER A 32 -1.51 -37.67 1.68
C SER A 32 -0.43 -37.34 0.65
N ALA A 33 0.79 -37.83 0.86
CA ALA A 33 1.90 -37.65 -0.09
C ALA A 33 1.54 -38.11 -1.52
N LYS A 34 0.85 -39.26 -1.64
CA LYS A 34 0.35 -39.76 -2.94
C LYS A 34 -0.61 -38.75 -3.60
N TYR A 35 -1.53 -38.16 -2.83
CA TYR A 35 -2.45 -37.15 -3.35
C TYR A 35 -1.70 -35.88 -3.76
N ALA A 36 -0.82 -35.37 -2.89
CA ALA A 36 -0.03 -34.17 -3.16
C ALA A 36 0.78 -34.29 -4.46
N ASN A 37 1.47 -35.41 -4.67
CA ASN A 37 2.29 -35.63 -5.87
C ASN A 37 1.49 -35.68 -7.17
N THR A 38 0.20 -36.06 -7.12
CA THR A 38 -0.61 -36.29 -8.33
C THR A 38 -1.70 -35.25 -8.56
N ASN A 39 -2.12 -34.54 -7.50
CA ASN A 39 -3.31 -33.67 -7.54
C ASN A 39 -3.06 -32.26 -6.98
N ALA A 40 -1.86 -31.91 -6.53
CA ALA A 40 -1.59 -30.56 -6.04
C ALA A 40 -1.82 -29.48 -7.12
N SER A 41 -1.52 -29.76 -8.39
CA SER A 41 -1.83 -28.86 -9.51
C SER A 41 -3.33 -28.60 -9.67
N LYS A 42 -4.18 -29.61 -9.42
CA LYS A 42 -5.64 -29.47 -9.46
C LYS A 42 -6.16 -28.57 -8.34
N LEU A 43 -5.50 -28.55 -7.18
CA LEU A 43 -5.85 -27.61 -6.12
C LEU A 43 -5.59 -26.16 -6.56
N LEU A 44 -4.53 -25.90 -7.33
CA LEU A 44 -4.25 -24.58 -7.91
C LEU A 44 -5.25 -24.19 -9.01
N GLN A 45 -5.78 -25.17 -9.75
CA GLN A 45 -6.79 -24.95 -10.79
C GLN A 45 -8.20 -24.70 -10.21
N ASN A 46 -8.43 -25.03 -8.93
CA ASN A 46 -9.70 -24.72 -8.29
C ASN A 46 -9.84 -23.20 -8.12
N THR A 47 -10.84 -22.62 -8.78
CA THR A 47 -11.05 -21.16 -8.83
C THR A 47 -11.20 -20.53 -7.45
N THR A 48 -11.83 -21.20 -6.50
CA THR A 48 -12.00 -20.70 -5.13
C THR A 48 -10.66 -20.65 -4.39
N ILE A 49 -9.84 -21.70 -4.52
CA ILE A 49 -8.50 -21.75 -3.93
C ILE A 49 -7.59 -20.72 -4.59
N ALA A 50 -7.61 -20.63 -5.92
CA ALA A 50 -6.80 -19.68 -6.69
C ALA A 50 -7.11 -18.22 -6.31
N ASN A 51 -8.38 -17.86 -6.20
CA ASN A 51 -8.78 -16.52 -5.76
C ASN A 51 -8.26 -16.21 -4.35
N TYR A 52 -8.34 -17.16 -3.42
CA TYR A 52 -7.83 -16.95 -2.07
C TYR A 52 -6.30 -16.85 -2.02
N ILE A 53 -5.57 -17.64 -2.82
CA ILE A 53 -4.11 -17.48 -2.98
C ILE A 53 -3.78 -16.09 -3.53
N LYS A 54 -4.57 -15.58 -4.47
CA LYS A 54 -4.40 -14.22 -5.01
C LYS A 54 -4.62 -13.17 -3.93
N GLU A 55 -5.69 -13.25 -3.15
CA GLU A 55 -5.96 -12.35 -2.01
C GLU A 55 -4.81 -12.37 -1.00
N LEU A 56 -4.31 -13.56 -0.63
CA LEU A 56 -3.14 -13.69 0.25
C LEU A 56 -1.90 -13.04 -0.35
N SER A 57 -1.66 -13.23 -1.65
CA SER A 57 -0.52 -12.65 -2.35
C SER A 57 -0.60 -11.12 -2.45
N GLU A 58 -1.79 -10.56 -2.66
CA GLU A 58 -2.04 -9.12 -2.65
C GLU A 58 -1.82 -8.55 -1.25
N LYS A 59 -2.37 -9.19 -0.22
CA LYS A 59 -2.12 -8.79 1.17
C LYS A 59 -0.64 -8.83 1.55
N LEU A 60 0.09 -9.87 1.15
CA LEU A 60 1.54 -9.96 1.38
C LEU A 60 2.33 -8.91 0.60
N LYS A 61 1.86 -8.50 -0.59
CA LYS A 61 2.47 -7.39 -1.33
C LYS A 61 2.22 -6.07 -0.61
N ASP A 62 1.01 -5.84 -0.14
CA ASP A 62 0.65 -4.64 0.61
C ASP A 62 1.44 -4.55 1.92
N GLU A 63 1.60 -5.66 2.64
CA GLU A 63 2.43 -5.74 3.85
C GLU A 63 3.94 -5.51 3.59
N ARG A 64 4.43 -5.77 2.37
CA ARG A 64 5.82 -5.45 1.98
C ARG A 64 6.02 -3.97 1.65
N ILE A 65 4.94 -3.22 1.43
CA ILE A 65 5.02 -1.78 1.17
C ILE A 65 4.98 -1.06 2.52
N MET A 66 6.03 -0.29 2.83
CA MET A 66 6.06 0.53 4.04
C MET A 66 4.88 1.51 4.04
N THR A 67 4.09 1.50 5.12
CA THR A 67 3.05 2.51 5.32
C THR A 67 3.68 3.89 5.53
N ALA A 68 2.86 4.96 5.46
CA ALA A 68 3.35 6.31 5.77
C ALA A 68 3.97 6.40 7.18
N LYS A 69 3.37 5.68 8.14
CA LYS A 69 3.88 5.60 9.51
C LYS A 69 5.20 4.85 9.59
N ASP A 70 5.35 3.72 8.90
CA ASP A 70 6.60 2.95 8.91
C ASP A 70 7.77 3.77 8.36
N ARG A 71 7.52 4.55 7.30
CA ARG A 71 8.53 5.46 6.74
C ARG A 71 8.88 6.59 7.73
N GLN A 72 7.89 7.14 8.44
CA GLN A 72 8.14 8.14 9.48
C GLN A 72 8.98 7.59 10.63
N VAL A 73 8.71 6.35 11.07
CA VAL A 73 9.50 5.67 12.10
C VAL A 73 10.94 5.49 11.61
N LEU A 74 11.12 4.89 10.42
CA LEU A 74 12.44 4.70 9.83
C LEU A 74 13.25 6.00 9.72
N LEU A 75 12.64 7.07 9.18
CA LEU A 75 13.30 8.37 9.06
C LEU A 75 13.62 8.97 10.43
N SER A 76 12.75 8.79 11.42
CA SER A 76 12.99 9.25 12.80
C SER A 76 14.16 8.51 13.44
N ASP A 77 14.28 7.21 13.19
CA ASP A 77 15.37 6.38 13.71
C ASP A 77 16.70 6.80 13.07
N ILE A 78 16.74 6.96 11.74
CA ILE A 78 17.92 7.49 11.02
C ILE A 78 18.32 8.87 11.56
N ALA A 79 17.36 9.77 11.80
CA ALA A 79 17.65 11.12 12.29
C ALA A 79 18.23 11.14 13.72
N ARG A 80 17.79 10.22 14.59
CA ARG A 80 18.21 10.17 16.01
C ARG A 80 19.49 9.42 16.25
N ASP A 81 19.84 8.48 15.38
CA ASP A 81 21.01 7.65 15.52
C ASP A 81 22.29 8.45 15.18
N ASP A 82 23.09 8.72 16.22
CA ASP A 82 24.34 9.47 16.13
C ASP A 82 25.48 8.67 15.46
N GLU A 83 25.30 7.38 15.17
CA GLU A 83 26.24 6.59 14.35
C GLU A 83 26.10 6.91 12.85
N ASN A 84 24.98 7.49 12.41
CA ASN A 84 24.79 7.91 11.03
C ASN A 84 25.49 9.26 10.74
N GLU A 85 25.99 9.40 9.51
CA GLU A 85 26.62 10.63 9.04
C GLU A 85 25.68 11.84 9.20
N PRO A 86 26.18 13.02 9.63
CA PRO A 86 25.35 14.21 9.84
C PRO A 86 24.47 14.56 8.64
N ASN A 87 24.98 14.37 7.42
CA ASN A 87 24.23 14.63 6.20
C ASN A 87 23.01 13.72 6.02
N ASP A 88 23.09 12.45 6.41
CA ASP A 88 21.99 11.51 6.26
C ASP A 88 20.91 11.76 7.31
N ARG A 89 21.32 12.15 8.52
CA ARG A 89 20.42 12.62 9.57
C ARG A 89 19.66 13.88 9.16
N ILE A 90 20.36 14.87 8.59
CA ILE A 90 19.74 16.11 8.08
C ILE A 90 18.73 15.80 6.97
N LYS A 91 19.08 14.92 6.02
CA LYS A 91 18.14 14.49 4.96
C LYS A 91 16.92 13.78 5.52
N ALA A 92 17.08 12.96 6.56
CA ALA A 92 15.96 12.28 7.19
C ALA A 92 14.98 13.27 7.84
N VAL A 93 15.51 14.29 8.55
CA VAL A 93 14.70 15.39 9.12
C VAL A 93 14.02 16.22 8.03
N ASP A 94 14.75 16.65 6.99
CA ASP A 94 14.20 17.39 5.85
C ASP A 94 13.07 16.60 5.16
N THR A 95 13.25 15.29 5.00
CA THR A 95 12.22 14.42 4.42
C THR A 95 11.00 14.30 5.34
N LEU A 96 11.20 14.18 6.65
CA LEU A 96 10.09 14.18 7.62
C LEU A 96 9.28 15.48 7.55
N ASN A 97 9.94 16.63 7.54
CA ASN A 97 9.30 17.94 7.47
C ASN A 97 8.48 18.10 6.17
N LYS A 98 8.97 17.54 5.04
CA LYS A 98 8.20 17.47 3.78
C LYS A 98 6.98 16.56 3.90
N MET A 99 7.11 15.44 4.60
CA MET A 99 5.99 14.50 4.81
C MET A 99 4.92 15.05 5.75
N THR A 100 5.28 15.86 6.75
CA THR A 100 4.35 16.45 7.74
C THR A 100 3.75 17.78 7.28
N GLY A 101 4.25 18.35 6.18
CA GLY A 101 3.79 19.64 5.66
C GLY A 101 4.31 20.82 6.47
N GLU A 102 5.41 20.65 7.21
CA GLU A 102 6.07 21.74 7.95
C GLU A 102 6.66 22.80 7.01
N TYR A 103 6.95 22.42 5.76
CA TYR A 103 7.26 23.39 4.72
C TYR A 103 5.97 24.05 4.20
N THR A 104 5.74 25.31 4.57
CA THR A 104 4.79 26.14 3.84
C THR A 104 5.36 26.48 2.47
N VAL A 105 4.78 25.91 1.40
CA VAL A 105 5.09 26.35 0.04
C VAL A 105 4.52 27.77 -0.11
N LYS A 106 5.39 28.77 -0.22
CA LYS A 106 4.97 30.11 -0.63
C LYS A 106 4.63 30.04 -2.11
N VAL A 107 3.33 29.99 -2.41
CA VAL A 107 2.84 30.13 -3.78
C VAL A 107 2.77 31.63 -4.07
N ASP A 108 3.76 32.15 -4.79
CA ASP A 108 3.66 33.47 -5.41
C ASP A 108 2.69 33.39 -6.61
N ALA A 109 1.40 33.36 -6.32
CA ALA A 109 0.37 33.46 -7.34
C ALA A 109 0.35 34.92 -7.83
N LYS A 110 0.96 35.19 -8.98
CA LYS A 110 0.62 36.37 -9.77
C LYS A 110 -0.82 36.17 -10.27
N VAL A 111 -1.77 36.73 -9.53
CA VAL A 111 -3.15 36.85 -10.00
C VAL A 111 -3.14 37.92 -11.09
N GLU A 112 -2.94 37.51 -12.33
CA GLU A 112 -3.33 38.36 -13.45
C GLU A 112 -4.85 38.44 -13.41
N GLN A 113 -5.38 39.63 -13.09
CA GLN A 113 -6.80 39.90 -13.17
C GLN A 113 -7.22 39.72 -14.64
N SER A 114 -7.68 38.53 -15.00
CA SER A 114 -8.32 38.35 -16.30
C SER A 114 -9.64 39.13 -16.28
N GLU A 115 -9.92 39.92 -17.32
CA GLU A 115 -11.18 40.66 -17.44
C GLU A 115 -12.42 39.76 -17.23
N LYS A 116 -12.29 38.48 -17.60
CA LYS A 116 -13.31 37.45 -17.41
C LYS A 116 -13.68 37.18 -15.95
N LEU A 117 -12.74 37.36 -15.00
CA LEU A 117 -13.04 37.20 -13.57
C LEU A 117 -13.92 38.34 -13.06
N ALA A 118 -13.65 39.57 -13.51
CA ALA A 118 -14.47 40.73 -13.17
C ALA A 118 -15.89 40.59 -13.71
N ASP A 119 -16.04 40.08 -14.93
CA ASP A 119 -17.36 39.81 -15.54
C ASP A 119 -18.16 38.74 -14.77
N VAL A 120 -17.50 37.70 -14.24
CA VAL A 120 -18.14 36.67 -13.42
C VAL A 120 -18.63 37.25 -12.09
N PHE A 121 -17.84 38.09 -11.40
CA PHE A 121 -18.28 38.77 -10.18
C PHE A 121 -19.48 39.70 -10.43
N LYS A 122 -19.49 40.37 -11.58
CA LYS A 122 -20.59 41.25 -12.01
C LYS A 122 -21.87 40.47 -12.32
N GLN A 123 -21.75 39.27 -12.93
CA GLN A 123 -22.89 38.38 -13.20
C GLN A 123 -23.47 37.74 -11.94
N LEU A 124 -22.65 37.54 -10.90
CA LEU A 124 -23.10 36.98 -9.61
C LEU A 124 -23.73 38.05 -8.68
N GLY A 125 -23.87 39.30 -9.14
CA GLY A 125 -24.61 40.34 -8.42
C GLY A 125 -23.88 40.90 -7.19
N GLY A 126 -22.56 40.76 -7.11
CA GLY A 126 -21.76 41.32 -6.02
C GLY A 126 -21.59 42.83 -6.16
N GLU A 127 -22.63 43.60 -5.83
CA GLU A 127 -22.47 45.04 -5.58
C GLU A 127 -21.72 45.25 -4.27
N GLY A 128 -20.50 45.79 -4.38
CA GLY A 128 -19.89 46.66 -3.38
C GLY A 128 -19.37 46.00 -2.11
N LEU A 129 -18.05 45.81 -2.06
CA LEU A 129 -17.31 46.28 -0.90
C LEU A 129 -16.52 47.50 -1.37
N SER A 130 -17.06 48.69 -1.10
CA SER A 130 -16.26 49.91 -1.08
C SER A 130 -15.19 49.75 0.00
N GLU A 131 -13.96 50.15 -0.34
CA GLU A 131 -12.77 50.16 0.52
C GLU A 131 -13.03 50.69 1.93
#